data_AF-A0A429ZAQ5-F1
#
_entry.id   AF-A0A429ZAQ5-F1
#
_cell.length_a   1.000
_cell.length_b   1.000
_cell.length_c   1.000
_cell.angle_alpha   90.00
_cell.angle_beta   90.00
_cell.angle_gamma   90.00
#
_symmetry.space_group_name_H-M   'P 1'
#
loop_
_entity.id
_entity.type
_entity.pdbx_description
1 polymer ?
#
loop_
_entity_poly.entity_id
_entity_poly.type
_entity_poly.pdbx_seq_one_letter_code
_entity_poly.pdbx_strand_id
1 'polypeptide(L)'
;MLLKMILLVFAFILCIISYFLSKKQQALLVVFTEKNQSTLKNFSISLLLLAVIGIVIGLFFATKLISLIYIFIVLCVSSIFSIILSQNIH
;
A
#
# COMPACT_ATOMS: atom_id res chain seq x y z
N MET A 1 -18.03 11.80 -10.22
CA MET A 1 -17.33 11.05 -11.30
C MET A 1 -15.81 11.17 -11.16
N LEU A 2 -15.25 12.38 -11.09
CA LEU A 2 -13.80 12.60 -10.97
C LEU A 2 -13.17 11.93 -9.72
N LEU A 3 -13.79 12.05 -8.55
CA LEU A 3 -13.33 11.37 -7.32
C LEU A 3 -13.26 9.84 -7.45
N LYS A 4 -14.23 9.22 -8.12
CA LYS A 4 -14.25 7.77 -8.37
C LYS A 4 -13.05 7.34 -9.20
N MET A 5 -12.75 8.07 -10.27
CA MET A 5 -11.60 7.78 -11.12
C MET A 5 -10.27 7.95 -10.38
N ILE A 6 -10.14 9.03 -9.58
CA ILE A 6 -8.94 9.23 -8.76
C ILE A 6 -8.75 8.08 -7.77
N LEU A 7 -9.81 7.65 -7.09
CA LEU A 7 -9.72 6.57 -6.11
C LEU A 7 -9.34 5.23 -6.76
N LEU A 8 -9.89 4.95 -7.96
CA LEU A 8 -9.55 3.77 -8.74
C LEU A 8 -8.10 3.79 -9.20
N VAL A 9 -7.61 4.93 -9.71
CA VAL A 9 -6.20 5.09 -10.09
C VAL A 9 -5.29 4.91 -8.89
N PHE A 10 -5.65 5.49 -7.74
CA PHE A 10 -4.90 5.34 -6.50
C PHE A 10 -4.84 3.87 -6.04
N ALA A 11 -5.97 3.17 -6.06
CA ALA A 11 -6.02 1.74 -5.75
C ALA A 11 -5.21 0.90 -6.74
N PHE A 12 -5.19 1.28 -8.02
CA PHE A 12 -4.37 0.62 -9.04
C PHE A 12 -2.87 0.82 -8.78
N ILE A 13 -2.45 2.03 -8.40
CA ILE A 13 -1.07 2.34 -7.98
C ILE A 13 -0.68 1.48 -6.77
N LEU A 14 -1.55 1.40 -5.74
CA LEU A 14 -1.35 0.52 -4.59
C LEU A 14 -1.14 -0.94 -4.99
N CYS A 15 -1.90 -1.43 -5.97
CA CYS A 15 -1.76 -2.78 -6.49
C CYS A 15 -0.41 -3.00 -7.17
N ILE A 16 0.05 -2.03 -7.99
CA ILE A 16 1.37 -2.06 -8.62
C ILE A 16 2.48 -2.07 -7.56
N ILE A 17 2.39 -1.20 -6.56
CA ILE A 17 3.37 -1.11 -5.46
C ILE A 17 3.43 -2.44 -4.69
N SER A 18 2.26 -2.98 -4.32
CA SER A 18 2.17 -4.25 -3.62
C SER A 18 2.79 -5.39 -4.45
N TYR A 19 2.47 -5.48 -5.74
CA TYR A 19 3.02 -6.47 -6.66
C TYR A 19 4.55 -6.34 -6.77
N PHE A 20 5.04 -5.11 -6.91
CA PHE A 20 6.47 -4.84 -6.99
C PHE A 20 7.18 -5.26 -5.70
N LEU A 21 6.67 -4.86 -4.54
CA LEU A 21 7.22 -5.25 -3.24
C LEU A 21 7.21 -6.76 -3.03
N SER A 22 6.19 -7.47 -3.53
CA SER A 22 6.09 -8.93 -3.42
C SER A 22 7.12 -9.64 -4.30
N LYS A 23 7.27 -9.20 -5.56
CA LYS A 23 8.07 -9.90 -6.57
C LYS A 23 9.54 -9.52 -6.55
N LYS A 24 9.88 -8.30 -6.09
CA LYS A 24 11.24 -7.76 -6.08
C LYS A 24 11.91 -7.84 -4.71
N GLN A 25 11.38 -8.63 -3.77
CA GLN A 25 11.98 -8.80 -2.42
C GLN A 25 13.48 -9.10 -2.46
N GLN A 26 13.91 -9.95 -3.40
CA GLN A 26 15.32 -10.30 -3.57
C GLN A 26 16.17 -9.16 -4.15
N ALA A 27 15.63 -8.30 -5.01
CA ALA A 27 16.34 -7.12 -5.48
C ALA A 27 16.45 -6.05 -4.37
N LEU A 28 15.46 -6.03 -3.47
CA LEU A 28 15.41 -5.16 -2.29
C LEU A 28 16.36 -5.66 -1.18
N LEU A 29 16.83 -6.92 -1.21
CA LEU A 29 17.83 -7.44 -0.27
C LEU A 29 19.15 -6.67 -0.29
N VAL A 30 19.47 -5.99 -1.40
CA VAL A 30 20.66 -5.13 -1.50
C VAL A 30 20.58 -3.95 -0.51
N VAL A 31 19.37 -3.56 -0.11
CA VAL A 31 19.10 -2.44 0.82
C VAL A 31 18.57 -2.92 2.17
N PHE A 32 17.92 -4.10 2.21
CA PHE A 32 17.25 -4.62 3.40
C PHE A 32 17.78 -6.01 3.80
N THR A 33 18.13 -6.20 5.07
CA THR A 33 18.54 -7.51 5.63
C THR A 33 17.44 -8.57 5.50
N GLU A 34 17.80 -9.86 5.47
CA GLU A 34 16.85 -10.99 5.38
C GLU A 34 15.74 -10.94 6.45
N LYS A 35 16.07 -10.41 7.63
CA LYS A 35 15.13 -10.17 8.74
C LYS A 35 13.95 -9.26 8.34
N ASN A 36 14.15 -8.37 7.37
CA ASN A 36 13.13 -7.47 6.84
C ASN A 36 12.26 -8.08 5.73
N GLN A 37 12.60 -9.25 5.18
CA GLN A 37 11.77 -9.87 4.13
C GLN A 37 10.35 -10.18 4.62
N SER A 38 10.22 -10.66 5.87
CA SER A 38 8.91 -10.92 6.48
C SER A 38 8.08 -9.64 6.60
N THR A 39 8.70 -8.54 7.04
CA THR A 39 8.10 -7.21 7.10
C THR A 39 7.67 -6.72 5.73
N LEU A 40 8.53 -6.86 4.71
CA LEU A 40 8.23 -6.47 3.32
C LEU A 40 7.06 -7.26 2.74
N LYS A 41 7.00 -8.56 3.05
CA LYS A 41 5.90 -9.45 2.62
C LYS A 41 4.59 -9.06 3.28
N ASN A 42 4.61 -8.82 4.59
CA ASN A 42 3.42 -8.36 5.32
C ASN A 42 2.97 -6.99 4.82
N PHE A 43 3.90 -6.09 4.50
CA PHE A 43 3.59 -4.79 3.94
C PHE A 43 2.93 -4.90 2.56
N SER A 44 3.49 -5.73 1.68
CA SER A 44 2.90 -6.02 0.36
C SER A 44 1.46 -6.56 0.49
N ILE A 45 1.23 -7.54 1.36
CA ILE A 45 -0.10 -8.12 1.59
C ILE A 45 -1.06 -7.06 2.11
N SER A 46 -0.61 -6.22 3.05
CA SER A 46 -1.42 -5.15 3.64
C SER A 46 -1.82 -4.11 2.58
N LEU A 47 -0.88 -3.69 1.73
CA LEU A 47 -1.15 -2.78 0.61
C LEU A 47 -2.11 -3.40 -0.42
N LEU A 48 -1.99 -4.70 -0.70
CA LEU A 48 -2.91 -5.41 -1.60
C LEU A 48 -4.34 -5.39 -1.04
N LEU A 49 -4.47 -5.68 0.24
CA LEU A 49 -5.76 -5.69 0.93
C LEU A 49 -6.38 -4.29 0.94
N LEU A 50 -5.57 -3.25 1.19
CA LEU A 50 -6.00 -1.86 1.06
C LEU A 50 -6.39 -1.50 -0.37
N ALA A 51 -5.69 -2.00 -1.40
CA ALA A 51 -6.03 -1.77 -2.80
C ALA A 51 -7.40 -2.36 -3.16
N VAL A 52 -7.68 -3.59 -2.73
CA VAL A 52 -8.98 -4.24 -2.94
C VAL A 52 -10.09 -3.45 -2.27
N ILE A 53 -9.90 -3.03 -1.01
CA ILE A 53 -10.85 -2.16 -0.30
C ILE A 53 -11.06 -0.84 -1.07
N GLY A 54 -9.99 -0.24 -1.57
CA GLY A 54 -10.03 0.99 -2.37
C GLY A 54 -10.84 0.84 -3.64
N ILE A 55 -10.72 -0.28 -4.35
CA ILE A 55 -11.53 -0.57 -5.54
C ILE A 55 -13.02 -0.66 -5.18
N VAL A 56 -13.37 -1.38 -4.11
CA VAL A 56 -14.76 -1.51 -3.64
C VAL A 56 -15.34 -0.14 -3.24
N ILE A 57 -14.60 0.65 -2.48
CA ILE A 57 -15.01 2.00 -2.08
C ILE A 57 -15.15 2.91 -3.31
N GLY A 58 -14.21 2.86 -4.25
CA GLY A 58 -14.21 3.66 -5.46
C GLY A 58 -15.42 3.40 -6.36
N LEU A 59 -15.86 2.15 -6.46
CA LEU A 59 -17.01 1.77 -7.28
C LEU A 59 -18.34 2.16 -6.62
N PHE A 60 -18.55 1.80 -5.36
CA PHE A 60 -19.86 1.85 -4.71
C PHE A 60 -20.06 3.05 -3.76
N PHE A 61 -19.02 3.51 -3.06
CA PHE A 61 -19.14 4.43 -1.91
C PHE A 61 -18.29 5.71 -2.00
N ALA A 62 -17.81 6.07 -3.19
CA ALA A 62 -16.90 7.21 -3.38
C ALA A 62 -17.58 8.57 -3.11
N THR A 63 -17.65 8.94 -1.84
CA THR A 63 -17.98 10.28 -1.36
C THR A 63 -16.70 10.99 -0.92
N LYS A 64 -16.73 12.32 -0.87
CA LYS A 64 -15.55 13.14 -0.53
C LYS A 64 -14.96 12.77 0.84
N LEU A 65 -15.82 12.60 1.85
CA LEU A 65 -15.42 12.30 3.22
C LEU A 65 -14.86 10.88 3.35
N ILE A 66 -15.52 9.87 2.76
CA ILE A 66 -15.04 8.48 2.77
C ILE A 66 -13.70 8.36 2.04
N SER A 67 -13.56 9.05 0.90
CA SER A 67 -12.31 9.07 0.12
C SER A 67 -11.16 9.65 0.95
N LEU A 68 -11.40 10.74 1.67
CA LEU A 68 -10.40 11.38 2.52
C LEU A 68 -9.97 10.46 3.67
N ILE A 69 -10.93 9.84 4.37
CA ILE A 69 -10.66 8.90 5.46
C ILE A 69 -9.88 7.69 4.94
N TYR A 70 -10.28 7.13 3.80
CA TYR A 70 -9.59 5.99 3.21
C TYR A 70 -8.13 6.32 2.87
N ILE A 71 -7.88 7.45 2.21
CA ILE A 71 -6.51 7.90 1.89
C ILE A 71 -5.71 8.12 3.17
N PHE A 72 -6.32 8.71 4.19
CA PHE A 72 -5.67 8.93 5.49
C PHE A 72 -5.25 7.61 6.14
N ILE A 73 -6.13 6.60 6.16
CA ILE A 73 -5.81 5.26 6.68
C ILE A 73 -4.66 4.64 5.88
N VAL A 74 -4.69 4.73 4.55
CA VAL A 74 -3.61 4.21 3.69
C VAL A 74 -2.27 4.86 4.01
N LEU A 75 -2.27 6.18 4.22
CA LEU A 75 -1.07 6.93 4.60
C LEU A 75 -0.55 6.53 5.98
N CYS A 76 -1.43 6.40 6.98
CA CYS A 76 -1.03 5.94 8.32
C CYS A 76 -0.40 4.56 8.27
N VAL A 77 -1.05 3.59 7.61
CA VAL A 77 -0.52 2.23 7.44
C VAL A 77 0.83 2.26 6.73
N SER A 78 0.93 2.98 5.60
CA SER A 78 2.16 3.09 4.83
C SER A 78 3.30 3.74 5.60
N SER A 79 3.00 4.73 6.44
CA SER A 79 3.97 5.40 7.30
C SER A 79 4.51 4.47 8.39
N ILE A 80 3.63 3.75 9.09
CA ILE A 80 4.02 2.77 10.12
C ILE A 80 4.95 1.71 9.51
N PHE A 81 4.58 1.14 8.36
CA PHE A 81 5.42 0.17 7.66
C PHE A 81 6.74 0.77 7.19
N SER A 82 6.77 2.01 6.70
CA SER A 82 8.01 2.69 6.29
C SER A 82 8.95 2.88 7.48
N ILE A 83 8.44 3.22 8.66
CA ILE A 83 9.25 3.39 9.88
C ILE A 83 9.83 2.05 10.34
N ILE A 84 9.00 1.00 10.42
CA ILE A 84 9.45 -0.34 10.81
C ILE A 84 10.49 -0.86 9.83
N LEU A 85 10.27 -0.62 8.54
CA LEU A 85 11.19 -0.99 7.49
C LEU A 85 12.53 -0.23 7.63
N SER A 86 12.49 1.08 7.92
CA SER A 86 13.70 1.91 8.03
C SER A 86 14.57 1.59 9.24
N GLN A 87 13.97 1.16 10.35
CA GLN A 87 14.69 0.74 11.56
C GLN A 87 15.58 -0.49 11.36
N ASN A 88 15.40 -1.20 10.25
CA ASN A 88 16.13 -2.41 9.90
C ASN A 88 16.83 -2.27 8.52
N ILE A 89 17.04 -1.03 8.06
CA ILE A 89 17.95 -0.71 6.96
C ILE A 89 19.37 -0.73 7.51
N HIS A 90 20.30 -1.24 6.71
CA HIS A 90 21.70 -1.45 7.05
C HIS A 90 22.47 -0.15 7.31
#